data_AF-A0A4P8HCM0-F1
#
_entry.id   AF-A0A4P8HCM0-F1
#
_cell.length_a   1.000
_cell.length_b   1.000
_cell.length_c   1.000
_cell.angle_alpha   90.00
_cell.angle_beta   90.00
_cell.angle_gamma   90.00
#
_symmetry.space_group_name_H-M   'P 1'
#
loop_
_entity.id
_entity.type
_entity.pdbx_description
1 polymer ?
#
loop_
_entity_poly.entity_id
_entity_poly.type
_entity_poly.pdbx_seq_one_letter_code
_entity_poly.pdbx_strand_id
1 'polypeptide(L)'
;MAPALGAGLPLVRAAAPGAAGAGAAARSDSSSVPAAQDDPAPSAARPAASPPRLMSRLALTPYAVPTGVPRGQCPGDETVWLFSDHGTLTQSEPVSNDFVLGLGGAGRTLAEITPRHRVHSALDLGTGCGIQAILLARHADRVVATDFSIRALHLAALTAQLNGVEESIEFRLGSLFDPVPESFDLIVSNPPFVITPQGRDGQLEYRDGGMEGDGIMRTLLAQTPGHLRPDGHAVFLGNWEYGPDTVDPTGWVGDAQTSIMVIERERLDPVAYAETWIRDGGVARATQRWAADTEAWLADFASRSVDRIGFGWVRMHRLPGEASELGATAPGAGSEVGTGTEAGTANSHAGTANADSEAGTAGNDDGNPGSDAAVRHFEELDQPLGANAAGIAAHLDTRLAMLEWLAAADDAELAETAFVRSGDVTEHRHFMPGQEAPTMITIEQGTGFARTFSSDAALSGFLGVADGSLTLGAVAAALSGLLEVEESALRAQLIAQVRTLVPAGVVYPQV
;
A
#
# COMPACT_ATOMS: atom_id res chain seq x y z
N MET A 1 27.78 -30.04 21.78
CA MET A 1 27.06 -31.33 22.00
C MET A 1 25.62 -31.07 21.57
N ALA A 2 25.31 -31.42 20.32
CA ALA A 2 24.02 -31.16 19.67
C ALA A 2 23.04 -32.31 19.91
N PRO A 3 21.72 -32.06 20.05
CA PRO A 3 20.71 -33.08 19.84
C PRO A 3 20.17 -33.02 18.40
N ALA A 4 19.94 -34.20 17.86
CA ALA A 4 19.55 -34.48 16.49
C ALA A 4 18.07 -34.19 16.21
N LEU A 5 17.79 -33.55 15.07
CA LEU A 5 16.48 -33.54 14.43
C LEU A 5 16.55 -34.46 13.21
N GLY A 6 15.91 -35.63 13.33
CA GLY A 6 15.75 -36.58 12.24
C GLY A 6 14.31 -37.09 12.22
N ALA A 7 13.52 -36.63 11.26
CA ALA A 7 12.39 -37.34 10.67
C ALA A 7 11.93 -36.57 9.42
N GLY A 8 12.40 -37.00 8.25
CA GLY A 8 11.92 -36.51 6.96
C GLY A 8 10.47 -36.93 6.71
N LEU A 9 9.68 -36.03 6.14
CA LEU A 9 8.34 -36.29 5.65
C LEU A 9 8.39 -37.21 4.41
N PRO A 10 7.43 -38.15 4.24
CA PRO A 10 7.52 -39.16 3.19
C PRO A 10 7.12 -38.60 1.82
N LEU A 11 8.04 -38.66 0.85
CA LEU A 11 7.77 -38.44 -0.56
C LEU A 11 6.90 -39.58 -1.13
N VAL A 12 5.70 -39.26 -1.62
CA VAL A 12 4.89 -40.20 -2.43
C VAL A 12 5.17 -39.92 -3.91
N ARG A 13 5.89 -40.83 -4.58
CA ARG A 13 6.09 -40.81 -6.04
C ARG A 13 4.83 -41.30 -6.75
N ALA A 14 4.24 -40.46 -7.60
CA ALA A 14 3.19 -40.87 -8.53
C ALA A 14 3.79 -41.46 -9.82
N ALA A 15 3.30 -42.63 -10.23
CA ALA A 15 3.67 -43.34 -11.44
C ALA A 15 2.92 -42.81 -12.68
N ALA A 16 3.59 -42.74 -13.83
CA ALA A 16 3.04 -42.29 -15.11
C ALA A 16 2.36 -43.42 -15.89
N PRO A 17 1.32 -43.12 -16.70
CA PRO A 17 0.95 -43.97 -17.82
C PRO A 17 0.96 -43.24 -19.19
N GLY A 18 1.72 -43.82 -20.13
CA GLY A 18 1.31 -44.26 -21.48
C GLY A 18 0.66 -43.29 -22.47
N ALA A 19 1.33 -43.06 -23.60
CA ALA A 19 0.90 -42.29 -24.76
C ALA A 19 -0.03 -43.05 -25.75
N ALA A 20 -0.90 -42.30 -26.47
CA ALA A 20 -1.40 -42.46 -27.86
C ALA A 20 -2.61 -41.51 -28.04
N GLY A 21 -2.92 -40.85 -29.16
CA GLY A 21 -2.48 -40.84 -30.55
C GLY A 21 -3.53 -40.01 -31.34
N ALA A 22 -3.09 -39.31 -32.39
CA ALA A 22 -3.81 -38.27 -33.13
C ALA A 22 -4.95 -38.76 -34.06
N GLY A 23 -5.75 -37.81 -34.59
CA GLY A 23 -6.52 -38.02 -35.82
C GLY A 23 -7.63 -37.00 -36.11
N ALA A 24 -7.39 -36.10 -37.06
CA ALA A 24 -8.34 -35.14 -37.63
C ALA A 24 -9.13 -35.72 -38.82
N ALA A 25 -10.30 -35.14 -39.18
CA ALA A 25 -10.60 -34.57 -40.51
C ALA A 25 -12.11 -34.38 -40.81
N ALA A 26 -12.36 -33.38 -41.67
CA ALA A 26 -13.62 -32.74 -42.07
C ALA A 26 -14.39 -33.39 -43.26
N ARG A 27 -15.53 -32.72 -43.59
CA ARG A 27 -16.28 -32.62 -44.88
C ARG A 27 -17.37 -33.67 -45.14
N SER A 28 -18.46 -33.43 -45.89
CA SER A 28 -19.20 -32.27 -46.42
C SER A 28 -20.52 -32.80 -47.04
N ASP A 29 -21.43 -31.88 -47.41
CA ASP A 29 -22.54 -32.02 -48.39
C ASP A 29 -23.80 -32.81 -47.99
N SER A 30 -24.99 -32.59 -48.56
CA SER A 30 -25.76 -31.41 -48.99
C SER A 30 -27.16 -31.93 -49.37
N SER A 31 -28.17 -31.06 -49.27
CA SER A 31 -29.43 -31.05 -50.05
C SER A 31 -30.71 -31.78 -49.56
N SER A 32 -31.77 -30.95 -49.59
CA SER A 32 -33.18 -31.22 -49.87
C SER A 32 -34.14 -31.54 -48.71
N VAL A 33 -35.12 -30.64 -48.56
CA VAL A 33 -36.31 -30.70 -47.70
C VAL A 33 -37.51 -31.07 -48.59
N PRO A 34 -38.47 -31.87 -48.09
CA PRO A 34 -39.83 -31.35 -48.08
C PRO A 34 -40.63 -31.65 -46.79
N ALA A 35 -41.28 -30.60 -46.32
CA ALA A 35 -42.60 -30.49 -45.67
C ALA A 35 -43.06 -31.53 -44.62
N ALA A 36 -42.99 -31.08 -43.36
CA ALA A 36 -44.05 -31.07 -42.34
C ALA A 36 -44.91 -32.34 -42.12
N GLN A 37 -44.53 -33.10 -41.09
CA GLN A 37 -45.46 -33.75 -40.16
C GLN A 37 -45.00 -33.41 -38.74
N ASP A 38 -45.94 -33.00 -37.88
CA ASP A 38 -45.73 -32.68 -36.47
C ASP A 38 -45.26 -33.92 -35.70
N ASP A 39 -43.93 -34.06 -35.57
CA ASP A 39 -43.32 -35.02 -34.64
C ASP A 39 -43.21 -34.39 -33.25
N PRO A 40 -43.55 -35.13 -32.17
CA PRO A 40 -43.33 -34.66 -30.81
C PRO A 40 -41.84 -34.41 -30.60
N ALA A 41 -41.48 -33.22 -30.08
CA ALA A 41 -40.11 -32.81 -29.84
C ALA A 41 -39.30 -33.97 -29.21
N PRO A 42 -38.12 -34.34 -29.78
CA PRO A 42 -37.30 -35.35 -29.17
C PRO A 42 -36.94 -34.86 -27.77
N SER A 43 -37.26 -35.67 -26.76
CA SER A 43 -36.75 -35.50 -25.40
C SER A 43 -35.27 -35.21 -25.52
N ALA A 44 -34.87 -33.97 -25.19
CA ALA A 44 -33.48 -33.57 -25.21
C ALA A 44 -32.73 -34.54 -24.30
N ALA A 45 -32.02 -35.49 -24.91
CA ALA A 45 -31.20 -36.44 -24.19
C ALA A 45 -30.29 -35.60 -23.29
N ARG A 46 -30.40 -35.80 -21.96
CA ARG A 46 -29.45 -35.25 -21.01
C ARG A 46 -28.06 -35.52 -21.57
N PRO A 47 -27.21 -34.50 -21.79
CA PRO A 47 -25.86 -34.74 -22.29
C PRO A 47 -25.22 -35.78 -21.39
N ALA A 48 -24.69 -36.84 -22.00
CA ALA A 48 -24.01 -37.91 -21.29
C ALA A 48 -23.03 -37.29 -20.30
N ALA A 49 -23.15 -37.66 -19.02
CA ALA A 49 -22.28 -37.13 -17.97
C ALA A 49 -20.83 -37.30 -18.42
N SER A 50 -20.13 -36.18 -18.60
CA SER A 50 -18.70 -36.22 -18.93
C SER A 50 -17.99 -37.06 -17.86
N PRO A 51 -16.98 -37.87 -18.23
CA PRO A 51 -16.23 -38.63 -17.25
C PRO A 51 -15.71 -37.69 -16.15
N PRO A 52 -15.68 -38.13 -14.89
CA PRO A 52 -15.24 -37.28 -13.79
C PRO A 52 -13.84 -36.76 -14.11
N ARG A 53 -13.72 -35.44 -14.30
CA ARG A 53 -12.42 -34.80 -14.53
C ARG A 53 -11.72 -34.75 -13.18
N LEU A 54 -10.53 -35.33 -13.10
CA LEU A 54 -9.65 -35.10 -11.96
C LEU A 54 -9.17 -33.66 -12.04
N MET A 55 -9.43 -32.88 -10.98
CA MET A 55 -8.96 -31.52 -10.85
C MET A 55 -7.96 -31.47 -9.69
N SER A 56 -6.87 -30.71 -9.85
CA SER A 56 -5.98 -30.41 -8.73
C SER A 56 -6.77 -29.76 -7.60
N ARG A 57 -6.47 -30.12 -6.35
CA ARG A 57 -7.10 -29.49 -5.18
C ARG A 57 -6.69 -28.01 -5.04
N LEU A 58 -5.50 -27.65 -5.52
CA LEU A 58 -4.96 -26.29 -5.49
C LEU A 58 -4.86 -25.73 -6.90
N ALA A 59 -5.01 -24.41 -7.02
CA ALA A 59 -4.68 -23.67 -8.21
C ALA A 59 -3.17 -23.36 -8.23
N LEU A 60 -2.57 -23.41 -9.42
CA LEU A 60 -1.25 -22.86 -9.70
C LEU A 60 -1.42 -21.80 -10.78
N THR A 61 -1.26 -20.54 -10.42
CA THR A 61 -1.60 -19.41 -11.30
C THR A 61 -0.35 -18.57 -11.59
N PRO A 62 -0.03 -18.31 -12.88
CA PRO A 62 1.02 -17.36 -13.24
C PRO A 62 0.49 -15.92 -13.17
N TYR A 63 1.33 -15.02 -12.69
CA TYR A 63 1.09 -13.58 -12.68
C TYR A 63 2.31 -12.85 -13.24
N ALA A 64 2.08 -11.83 -14.07
CA ALA A 64 3.17 -10.93 -14.42
C ALA A 64 3.67 -10.22 -13.15
N VAL A 65 5.00 -10.06 -13.04
CA VAL A 65 5.60 -9.26 -11.96
C VAL A 65 5.00 -7.84 -12.02
N PRO A 66 4.45 -7.31 -10.92
CA PRO A 66 3.86 -5.98 -10.89
C PRO A 66 4.82 -4.87 -11.30
N THR A 67 4.29 -3.77 -11.82
CA THR A 67 5.05 -2.58 -12.16
C THR A 67 5.85 -2.07 -10.95
N GLY A 68 7.06 -1.56 -11.18
CA GLY A 68 7.96 -1.07 -10.12
C GLY A 68 8.77 -2.16 -9.39
N VAL A 69 8.33 -3.42 -9.39
CA VAL A 69 9.09 -4.52 -8.77
C VAL A 69 10.33 -4.86 -9.62
N PRO A 70 11.52 -5.06 -9.00
CA PRO A 70 12.72 -5.48 -9.71
C PRO A 70 12.54 -6.79 -10.52
N ARG A 71 13.10 -6.80 -11.74
CA ARG A 71 13.04 -7.92 -12.70
C ARG A 71 14.44 -8.31 -13.16
N GLY A 72 14.54 -9.46 -13.83
CA GLY A 72 15.73 -9.86 -14.57
C GLY A 72 16.84 -10.43 -13.69
N GLN A 73 16.50 -10.89 -12.48
CA GLN A 73 17.45 -11.57 -11.59
C GLN A 73 17.79 -12.96 -12.15
N CYS A 74 16.84 -13.59 -12.84
CA CYS A 74 17.00 -14.84 -13.58
C CYS A 74 16.27 -14.78 -14.94
N PRO A 75 16.65 -15.59 -15.94
CA PRO A 75 15.84 -15.77 -17.14
C PRO A 75 14.43 -16.30 -16.81
N GLY A 76 13.37 -15.65 -17.33
CA GLY A 76 11.97 -16.03 -17.05
C GLY A 76 11.38 -15.40 -15.79
N ASP A 77 12.13 -14.55 -15.10
CA ASP A 77 11.76 -13.83 -13.87
C ASP A 77 10.73 -12.70 -14.06
N GLU A 78 10.01 -12.73 -15.18
CA GLU A 78 8.92 -11.80 -15.48
C GLU A 78 7.57 -12.31 -14.96
N THR A 79 7.52 -13.57 -14.53
CA THR A 79 6.33 -14.24 -14.03
C THR A 79 6.55 -14.76 -12.61
N VAL A 80 5.61 -14.44 -11.72
CA VAL A 80 5.48 -15.05 -10.39
C VAL A 80 4.45 -16.17 -10.48
N TRP A 81 4.78 -17.34 -9.95
CA TRP A 81 3.85 -18.45 -9.85
C TRP A 81 3.26 -18.53 -8.46
N LEU A 82 1.97 -18.82 -8.33
CA LEU A 82 1.26 -18.77 -7.05
C LEU A 82 0.41 -20.00 -6.78
N PHE A 83 0.62 -20.63 -5.62
CA PHE A 83 -0.31 -21.62 -5.10
C PHE A 83 -1.40 -20.95 -4.26
N SER A 84 -2.64 -21.34 -4.53
CA SER A 84 -3.80 -20.92 -3.75
C SER A 84 -4.92 -21.96 -3.85
N ASP A 85 -6.02 -21.74 -3.14
CA ASP A 85 -7.27 -22.41 -3.50
C ASP A 85 -7.80 -21.88 -4.83
N HIS A 86 -8.65 -22.67 -5.50
CA HIS A 86 -9.33 -22.20 -6.71
C HIS A 86 -10.32 -21.10 -6.33
N GLY A 87 -10.36 -20.03 -7.11
CA GLY A 87 -11.25 -18.91 -6.84
C GLY A 87 -12.73 -19.29 -6.81
N THR A 88 -13.53 -18.47 -6.14
CA THR A 88 -14.98 -18.64 -5.97
C THR A 88 -15.76 -18.65 -7.29
N LEU A 89 -15.19 -18.13 -8.38
CA LEU A 89 -15.81 -18.17 -9.72
C LEU A 89 -15.73 -19.53 -10.41
N THR A 90 -14.78 -20.39 -10.00
CA THR A 90 -14.58 -21.71 -10.59
C THR A 90 -15.11 -22.84 -9.71
N GLN A 91 -15.63 -22.51 -8.52
CA GLN A 91 -16.23 -23.44 -7.58
C GLN A 91 -17.70 -23.09 -7.32
N SER A 92 -18.55 -24.12 -7.31
CA SER A 92 -19.99 -23.97 -7.00
C SER A 92 -20.29 -24.15 -5.51
N GLU A 93 -19.34 -24.71 -4.76
CA GLU A 93 -19.46 -24.99 -3.34
C GLU A 93 -19.00 -23.78 -2.50
N PRO A 94 -19.57 -23.56 -1.31
CA PRO A 94 -19.08 -22.56 -0.37
C PRO A 94 -17.62 -22.78 -0.01
N VAL A 95 -16.84 -21.69 0.09
CA VAL A 95 -15.46 -21.74 0.55
C VAL A 95 -15.38 -22.15 2.02
N SER A 96 -14.35 -22.93 2.36
CA SER A 96 -14.06 -23.32 3.75
C SER A 96 -13.44 -22.16 4.53
N ASN A 97 -13.45 -22.25 5.86
CA ASN A 97 -12.85 -21.24 6.73
C ASN A 97 -11.34 -21.08 6.49
N ASP A 98 -10.63 -22.19 6.24
CA ASP A 98 -9.19 -22.25 5.97
C ASP A 98 -8.83 -21.95 4.49
N PHE A 99 -9.72 -21.28 3.76
CA PHE A 99 -9.53 -20.92 2.36
C PHE A 99 -8.38 -19.93 2.19
N VAL A 100 -7.45 -20.24 1.30
CA VAL A 100 -6.31 -19.37 0.99
C VAL A 100 -6.51 -18.71 -0.37
N LEU A 101 -6.82 -17.41 -0.34
CA LEU A 101 -7.04 -16.60 -1.52
C LEU A 101 -5.72 -16.37 -2.30
N GLY A 102 -5.78 -16.52 -3.62
CA GLY A 102 -4.69 -16.13 -4.53
C GLY A 102 -4.60 -14.61 -4.71
N LEU A 103 -3.94 -14.15 -5.79
CA LEU A 103 -3.78 -12.70 -6.02
C LEU A 103 -5.09 -12.04 -6.50
N GLY A 104 -5.79 -11.42 -5.54
CA GLY A 104 -6.97 -10.58 -5.74
C GLY A 104 -6.64 -9.10 -6.01
N GLY A 105 -7.68 -8.26 -6.08
CA GLY A 105 -7.54 -6.81 -6.29
C GLY A 105 -6.72 -6.13 -5.19
N ALA A 106 -7.03 -6.40 -3.92
CA ALA A 106 -6.29 -5.85 -2.78
C ALA A 106 -4.79 -6.21 -2.82
N GLY A 107 -4.45 -7.48 -3.06
CA GLY A 107 -3.05 -7.89 -3.17
C GLY A 107 -2.29 -7.19 -4.33
N ARG A 108 -2.95 -6.91 -5.45
CA ARG A 108 -2.35 -6.12 -6.55
C ARG A 108 -2.14 -4.67 -6.15
N THR A 109 -3.16 -4.05 -5.56
CA THR A 109 -3.07 -2.68 -5.06
C THR A 109 -1.91 -2.54 -4.08
N LEU A 110 -1.81 -3.44 -3.09
CA LEU A 110 -0.72 -3.44 -2.13
C LEU A 110 0.65 -3.54 -2.82
N ALA A 111 0.77 -4.41 -3.82
CA ALA A 111 2.00 -4.51 -4.60
C ALA A 111 2.33 -3.24 -5.41
N GLU A 112 1.34 -2.50 -5.89
CA GLU A 112 1.54 -1.24 -6.62
C GLU A 112 1.91 -0.07 -5.72
N ILE A 113 1.42 -0.07 -4.47
CA ILE A 113 1.67 0.99 -3.49
C ILE A 113 2.85 0.69 -2.56
N THR A 114 3.51 -0.47 -2.64
CA THR A 114 4.66 -0.81 -1.77
C THR A 114 5.96 -0.25 -2.35
N PRO A 115 6.82 0.41 -1.54
CA PRO A 115 8.12 0.94 -1.99
C PRO A 115 9.04 -0.17 -2.46
N ARG A 116 9.96 0.16 -3.38
CA ARG A 116 10.81 -0.82 -4.07
C ARG A 116 12.31 -0.52 -3.96
N HIS A 117 12.70 0.44 -3.12
CA HIS A 117 14.09 0.62 -2.76
C HIS A 117 14.61 -0.63 -2.04
N ARG A 118 15.92 -0.90 -2.18
CA ARG A 118 16.52 -2.08 -1.55
C ARG A 118 16.58 -1.90 -0.03
N VAL A 119 16.17 -2.91 0.71
CA VAL A 119 16.15 -2.92 2.19
C VAL A 119 16.89 -4.13 2.75
N HIS A 120 17.34 -4.06 4.00
CA HIS A 120 18.02 -5.18 4.65
C HIS A 120 17.02 -6.25 5.13
N SER A 121 15.91 -5.84 5.73
CA SER A 121 14.88 -6.78 6.18
C SER A 121 13.47 -6.23 6.04
N ALA A 122 12.58 -7.08 5.52
CA ALA A 122 11.16 -6.80 5.38
C ALA A 122 10.28 -7.80 6.16
N LEU A 123 9.08 -7.36 6.53
CA LEU A 123 8.03 -8.17 7.16
C LEU A 123 6.78 -8.18 6.26
N ASP A 124 6.30 -9.37 5.92
CA ASP A 124 4.97 -9.61 5.33
C ASP A 124 4.03 -10.14 6.44
N LEU A 125 3.15 -9.28 6.94
CA LEU A 125 2.23 -9.59 8.02
C LEU A 125 0.90 -10.09 7.45
N GLY A 126 0.54 -11.35 7.73
CA GLY A 126 -0.63 -12.00 7.11
C GLY A 126 -0.35 -12.43 5.67
N THR A 127 0.69 -13.24 5.48
CA THR A 127 1.27 -13.56 4.17
C THR A 127 0.31 -14.28 3.22
N GLY A 128 -0.67 -15.02 3.75
CA GLY A 128 -1.67 -15.75 2.97
C GLY A 128 -1.02 -16.71 1.97
N CYS A 129 -1.21 -16.46 0.68
CA CYS A 129 -0.60 -17.25 -0.40
C CYS A 129 0.89 -16.95 -0.66
N GLY A 130 1.48 -15.97 0.05
CA GLY A 130 2.90 -15.62 -0.02
C GLY A 130 3.25 -14.54 -1.04
N ILE A 131 2.27 -13.91 -1.70
CA ILE A 131 2.55 -12.98 -2.80
C ILE A 131 3.44 -11.82 -2.39
N GLN A 132 3.17 -11.15 -1.26
CA GLN A 132 3.97 -9.99 -0.86
C GLN A 132 5.37 -10.43 -0.43
N ALA A 133 5.50 -11.50 0.36
CA ALA A 133 6.80 -12.07 0.72
C ALA A 133 7.70 -12.37 -0.50
N ILE A 134 7.14 -12.94 -1.57
CA ILE A 134 7.89 -13.23 -2.81
C ILE A 134 8.31 -11.96 -3.54
N LEU A 135 7.44 -10.94 -3.58
CA LEU A 135 7.79 -9.66 -4.19
C LEU A 135 8.85 -8.94 -3.36
N LEU A 136 8.76 -9.01 -2.03
CA LEU A 136 9.73 -8.46 -1.08
C LEU A 136 11.11 -9.12 -1.23
N ALA A 137 11.18 -10.45 -1.38
CA ALA A 137 12.45 -11.18 -1.52
C ALA A 137 13.30 -10.74 -2.73
N ARG A 138 12.72 -9.99 -3.68
CA ARG A 138 13.43 -9.42 -4.84
C ARG A 138 14.20 -8.13 -4.52
N HIS A 139 13.91 -7.48 -3.39
CA HIS A 139 14.52 -6.21 -2.98
C HIS A 139 14.82 -6.11 -1.47
N ALA A 140 14.54 -7.16 -0.71
CA ALA A 140 14.93 -7.31 0.68
C ALA A 140 15.98 -8.42 0.81
N ASP A 141 17.04 -8.21 1.60
CA ASP A 141 18.04 -9.27 1.85
C ASP A 141 17.47 -10.40 2.71
N ARG A 142 16.53 -10.09 3.61
CA ARG A 142 15.79 -11.03 4.45
C ARG A 142 14.31 -10.66 4.51
N VAL A 143 13.43 -11.65 4.40
CA VAL A 143 11.99 -11.48 4.61
C VAL A 143 11.53 -12.37 5.76
N VAL A 144 10.74 -11.82 6.68
CA VAL A 144 9.93 -12.62 7.61
C VAL A 144 8.48 -12.56 7.12
N ALA A 145 7.82 -13.69 7.01
CA ALA A 145 6.43 -13.80 6.58
C ALA A 145 5.64 -14.49 7.68
N THR A 146 4.59 -13.83 8.19
CA THR A 146 3.78 -14.35 9.30
C THR A 146 2.36 -14.62 8.86
N ASP A 147 1.74 -15.62 9.46
CA ASP A 147 0.31 -15.89 9.31
C ASP A 147 -0.18 -16.66 10.54
N PHE A 148 -1.45 -16.53 10.89
CA PHE A 148 -2.05 -17.33 11.96
C PHE A 148 -2.51 -18.70 11.43
N SER A 149 -2.67 -18.84 10.11
CA SER A 149 -3.08 -20.07 9.45
C SER A 149 -1.87 -20.91 9.03
N ILE A 150 -1.71 -22.08 9.66
CA ILE A 150 -0.67 -23.07 9.28
C ILE A 150 -0.79 -23.44 7.79
N ARG A 151 -2.03 -23.52 7.28
CA ARG A 151 -2.30 -23.86 5.88
C ARG A 151 -1.80 -22.77 4.94
N ALA A 152 -2.02 -21.50 5.26
CA ALA A 152 -1.49 -20.37 4.50
C ALA A 152 0.05 -20.42 4.45
N LEU A 153 0.72 -20.61 5.59
CA LEU A 153 2.18 -20.75 5.65
C LEU A 153 2.71 -21.89 4.78
N HIS A 154 2.05 -23.05 4.77
CA HIS A 154 2.44 -24.16 3.89
C HIS A 154 2.31 -23.79 2.41
N LEU A 155 1.24 -23.11 2.00
CA LEU A 155 1.07 -22.68 0.61
C LEU A 155 2.08 -21.59 0.25
N ALA A 156 2.29 -20.60 1.11
CA ALA A 156 3.31 -19.56 0.91
C ALA A 156 4.72 -20.15 0.77
N ALA A 157 5.07 -21.14 1.58
CA ALA A 157 6.35 -21.85 1.48
C ALA A 157 6.50 -22.64 0.17
N LEU A 158 5.44 -23.31 -0.29
CA LEU A 158 5.43 -23.96 -1.61
C LEU A 158 5.58 -22.94 -2.74
N THR A 159 4.92 -21.79 -2.61
CA THR A 159 5.03 -20.70 -3.57
C THR A 159 6.45 -20.12 -3.60
N ALA A 160 7.09 -19.90 -2.45
CA ALA A 160 8.46 -19.42 -2.35
C ALA A 160 9.45 -20.38 -3.05
N GLN A 161 9.33 -21.69 -2.79
CA GLN A 161 10.14 -22.72 -3.45
C GLN A 161 9.97 -22.72 -4.98
N LEU A 162 8.74 -22.57 -5.46
CA LEU A 162 8.47 -22.55 -6.90
C LEU A 162 9.08 -21.33 -7.60
N ASN A 163 9.23 -20.21 -6.88
CA ASN A 163 9.85 -18.99 -7.40
C ASN A 163 11.35 -18.90 -7.07
N GLY A 164 11.94 -19.88 -6.37
CA GLY A 164 13.36 -19.94 -6.05
C GLY A 164 13.82 -18.85 -5.06
N VAL A 165 12.94 -18.44 -4.14
CA VAL A 165 13.21 -17.38 -3.15
C VAL A 165 13.07 -17.87 -1.70
N GLU A 166 12.94 -19.19 -1.49
CA GLU A 166 12.72 -19.79 -0.19
C GLU A 166 13.87 -19.57 0.80
N GLU A 167 15.10 -19.39 0.33
CA GLU A 167 16.26 -19.13 1.20
C GLU A 167 16.23 -17.73 1.83
N SER A 168 15.51 -16.80 1.20
CA SER A 168 15.40 -15.41 1.66
C SER A 168 14.20 -15.17 2.59
N ILE A 169 13.31 -16.16 2.76
CA ILE A 169 12.03 -16.01 3.48
C ILE A 169 11.94 -16.95 4.68
N GLU A 170 11.73 -16.38 5.86
CA GLU A 170 11.44 -17.09 7.10
C GLU A 170 9.93 -17.05 7.41
N PHE A 171 9.28 -18.20 7.49
CA PHE A 171 7.85 -18.31 7.79
C PHE A 171 7.60 -18.54 9.28
N ARG A 172 6.70 -17.77 9.90
CA ARG A 172 6.36 -17.89 11.33
C ARG A 172 4.85 -17.93 11.57
N LEU A 173 4.43 -18.85 12.44
CA LEU A 173 3.05 -18.96 12.90
C LEU A 173 2.78 -17.98 14.05
N GLY A 174 1.78 -17.13 13.90
CA GLY A 174 1.34 -16.24 14.97
C GLY A 174 0.35 -15.19 14.51
N SER A 175 -0.27 -14.50 15.47
CA SER A 175 -1.19 -13.40 15.21
C SER A 175 -0.43 -12.08 15.23
N LEU A 176 -0.69 -11.22 14.23
CA LEU A 176 -0.10 -9.87 14.15
C LEU A 176 1.40 -9.90 14.49
N PHE A 177 1.84 -9.08 15.44
CA PHE A 177 3.24 -8.94 15.81
C PHE A 177 3.74 -9.95 16.87
N ASP A 178 2.89 -10.84 17.40
CA ASP A 178 3.29 -11.83 18.42
C ASP A 178 4.54 -12.66 18.07
N PRO A 179 4.73 -13.14 16.81
CA PRO A 179 5.90 -13.95 16.45
C PRO A 179 7.12 -13.11 16.01
N VAL A 180 7.09 -11.78 16.13
CA VAL A 180 8.11 -10.87 15.59
C VAL A 180 8.56 -9.85 16.65
N PRO A 181 9.44 -10.23 17.58
CA PRO A 181 10.01 -9.29 18.55
C PRO A 181 11.00 -8.30 17.92
N GLU A 182 11.47 -8.55 16.70
CA GLU A 182 12.42 -7.67 16.00
C GLU A 182 11.74 -6.51 15.23
N SER A 183 12.57 -5.57 14.78
CA SER A 183 12.17 -4.44 13.92
C SER A 183 12.71 -4.57 12.49
N PHE A 184 12.02 -3.96 11.53
CA PHE A 184 12.23 -4.08 10.09
C PHE A 184 12.38 -2.71 9.41
N ASP A 185 13.01 -2.71 8.23
CA ASP A 185 13.10 -1.50 7.39
C ASP A 185 11.82 -1.31 6.57
N LEU A 186 11.09 -2.41 6.28
CA LEU A 186 9.84 -2.38 5.53
C LEU A 186 8.84 -3.37 6.12
N ILE A 187 7.64 -2.90 6.48
CA ILE A 187 6.51 -3.74 6.89
C ILE A 187 5.39 -3.61 5.86
N VAL A 188 4.84 -4.72 5.40
CA VAL A 188 3.75 -4.78 4.43
C VAL A 188 2.65 -5.67 4.99
N SER A 189 1.40 -5.23 4.87
CA SER A 189 0.26 -6.08 5.23
C SER A 189 -0.97 -5.79 4.38
N ASN A 190 -1.62 -6.87 3.93
CA ASN A 190 -3.02 -6.87 3.56
C ASN A 190 -3.77 -7.59 4.69
N PRO A 191 -4.00 -6.94 5.84
CA PRO A 191 -4.57 -7.61 7.00
C PRO A 191 -6.02 -8.03 6.71
N PRO A 192 -6.60 -8.93 7.53
CA PRO A 192 -8.02 -9.27 7.44
C PRO A 192 -8.88 -8.11 7.99
N PHE A 193 -8.89 -6.98 7.28
CA PHE A 193 -9.49 -5.71 7.70
C PHE A 193 -10.99 -5.60 7.44
N VAL A 194 -11.64 -6.67 6.96
CA VAL A 194 -13.08 -6.62 6.70
C VAL A 194 -13.82 -6.59 8.03
N ILE A 195 -14.54 -5.50 8.26
CA ILE A 195 -15.39 -5.32 9.42
C ILE A 195 -16.62 -6.23 9.31
N THR A 196 -16.56 -7.36 10.02
CA THR A 196 -17.57 -8.43 9.98
C THR A 196 -18.21 -8.61 11.37
N PRO A 197 -19.54 -8.83 11.45
CA PRO A 197 -20.22 -9.11 12.70
C PRO A 197 -19.62 -10.32 13.42
N GLN A 198 -19.50 -10.20 14.75
CA GLN A 198 -18.94 -11.25 15.58
C GLN A 198 -19.91 -12.43 15.75
N GLY A 199 -19.35 -13.64 15.96
CA GLY A 199 -20.12 -14.83 16.29
C GLY A 199 -20.95 -15.41 15.15
N ARG A 200 -20.59 -15.10 13.89
CA ARG A 200 -21.31 -15.58 12.70
C ARG A 200 -20.76 -16.90 12.18
N ASP A 201 -21.64 -17.77 11.69
CA ASP A 201 -21.24 -18.98 10.98
C ASP A 201 -20.64 -18.65 9.61
N GLY A 202 -19.58 -19.38 9.24
CA GLY A 202 -18.91 -19.22 7.94
C GLY A 202 -18.04 -17.98 7.81
N GLN A 203 -17.42 -17.53 8.91
CA GLN A 203 -16.30 -16.60 8.87
C GLN A 203 -15.17 -17.19 8.01
N LEU A 204 -14.39 -16.31 7.39
CA LEU A 204 -13.28 -16.62 6.50
C LEU A 204 -11.99 -16.03 7.05
N GLU A 205 -11.04 -16.89 7.40
CA GLU A 205 -9.75 -16.54 8.03
C GLU A 205 -9.01 -15.40 7.31
N TYR A 206 -9.05 -15.37 5.97
CA TYR A 206 -8.28 -14.41 5.19
C TYR A 206 -8.82 -12.96 5.22
N ARG A 207 -10.05 -12.74 5.71
CA ARG A 207 -10.69 -11.41 5.70
C ARG A 207 -11.39 -11.01 6.99
N ASP A 208 -11.90 -11.99 7.76
CA ASP A 208 -12.65 -11.75 8.99
C ASP A 208 -11.69 -11.80 10.17
N GLY A 209 -11.10 -10.66 10.54
CA GLY A 209 -9.98 -10.60 11.48
C GLY A 209 -10.33 -10.88 12.96
N GLY A 210 -11.56 -11.25 13.27
CA GLY A 210 -11.97 -11.71 14.61
C GLY A 210 -11.96 -10.64 15.72
N MET A 211 -11.72 -9.37 15.38
CA MET A 211 -11.88 -8.23 16.29
C MET A 211 -13.13 -7.43 15.94
N GLU A 212 -13.73 -6.79 16.95
CA GLU A 212 -14.88 -5.92 16.74
C GLU A 212 -14.48 -4.67 15.94
N GLY A 213 -15.34 -4.28 14.99
CA GLY A 213 -15.17 -3.05 14.22
C GLY A 213 -13.84 -2.99 13.46
N ASP A 214 -13.22 -1.82 13.50
CA ASP A 214 -11.90 -1.52 12.95
C ASP A 214 -10.73 -1.90 13.90
N GLY A 215 -10.99 -2.75 14.90
CA GLY A 215 -10.03 -3.14 15.94
C GLY A 215 -8.72 -3.75 15.43
N ILE A 216 -8.76 -4.49 14.31
CA ILE A 216 -7.55 -5.01 13.64
C ILE A 216 -6.66 -3.86 13.18
N MET A 217 -7.22 -2.88 12.48
CA MET A 217 -6.46 -1.73 11.98
C MET A 217 -5.96 -0.86 13.13
N ARG A 218 -6.79 -0.61 14.16
CA ARG A 218 -6.35 0.12 15.37
C ARG A 218 -5.14 -0.53 16.02
N THR A 219 -5.19 -1.85 16.21
CA THR A 219 -4.11 -2.61 16.84
C THR A 219 -2.85 -2.58 15.97
N LEU A 220 -3.01 -2.81 14.66
CA LEU A 220 -1.91 -2.79 13.70
C LEU A 220 -1.20 -1.44 13.68
N LEU A 221 -1.94 -0.34 13.51
CA LEU A 221 -1.36 1.00 13.43
C LEU A 221 -0.73 1.45 14.75
N ALA A 222 -1.33 1.09 15.89
CA ALA A 222 -0.79 1.42 17.20
C ALA A 222 0.53 0.67 17.52
N GLN A 223 0.67 -0.58 17.08
CA GLN A 223 1.85 -1.42 17.37
C GLN A 223 2.99 -1.24 16.36
N THR A 224 2.69 -0.91 15.10
CA THR A 224 3.67 -0.79 14.00
C THR A 224 4.91 0.05 14.35
N PRO A 225 4.82 1.22 15.02
CA PRO A 225 6.00 2.00 15.41
C PRO A 225 7.07 1.21 16.17
N GLY A 226 6.67 0.28 17.04
CA GLY A 226 7.59 -0.57 17.82
C GLY A 226 8.37 -1.57 16.97
N HIS A 227 7.90 -1.86 15.75
CA HIS A 227 8.49 -2.81 14.82
C HIS A 227 9.19 -2.15 13.63
N LEU A 228 9.20 -0.82 13.54
CA LEU A 228 9.96 -0.09 12.53
C LEU A 228 11.35 0.26 13.07
N ARG A 229 12.38 -0.03 12.27
CA ARG A 229 13.71 0.56 12.48
C ARG A 229 13.65 2.07 12.22
N PRO A 230 14.62 2.85 12.72
CA PRO A 230 14.81 4.22 12.25
C PRO A 230 14.89 4.25 10.71
N ASP A 231 14.24 5.23 10.08
CA ASP A 231 14.10 5.33 8.61
C ASP A 231 13.28 4.17 7.98
N GLY A 232 12.54 3.41 8.80
CA GLY A 232 11.74 2.27 8.37
C GLY A 232 10.34 2.68 7.91
N HIS A 233 9.80 1.97 6.92
CA HIS A 233 8.48 2.23 6.33
C HIS A 233 7.47 1.11 6.60
N ALA A 234 6.18 1.47 6.67
CA ALA A 234 5.09 0.50 6.65
C ALA A 234 4.03 0.84 5.59
N VAL A 235 3.42 -0.20 5.01
CA VAL A 235 2.37 -0.09 3.98
C VAL A 235 1.24 -1.05 4.27
N PHE A 236 0.03 -0.51 4.43
CA PHE A 236 -1.16 -1.29 4.73
C PHE A 236 -2.32 -0.94 3.82
N LEU A 237 -3.19 -1.93 3.64
CA LEU A 237 -4.57 -1.71 3.24
C LEU A 237 -5.46 -1.81 4.48
N GLY A 238 -6.57 -1.09 4.50
CA GLY A 238 -7.47 -1.13 5.65
C GLY A 238 -8.82 -0.50 5.42
N ASN A 239 -9.76 -0.87 6.29
CA ASN A 239 -11.05 -0.22 6.43
C ASN A 239 -11.20 0.37 7.83
N TRP A 240 -12.02 1.41 7.97
CA TRP A 240 -12.30 2.06 9.26
C TRP A 240 -13.73 2.56 9.36
N GLU A 241 -14.27 2.59 10.58
CA GLU A 241 -15.65 3.00 10.85
C GLU A 241 -15.75 4.52 11.06
N TYR A 242 -16.86 5.11 10.65
CA TYR A 242 -17.27 6.49 10.97
C TYR A 242 -18.57 6.50 11.77
N GLY A 243 -18.61 7.36 12.78
CA GLY A 243 -19.73 7.65 13.67
C GLY A 243 -19.44 8.93 14.48
N PRO A 244 -20.28 9.30 15.45
CA PRO A 244 -20.25 10.61 16.11
C PRO A 244 -18.90 11.01 16.73
N ASP A 245 -18.17 10.05 17.30
CA ASP A 245 -16.92 10.29 18.03
C ASP A 245 -15.70 9.66 17.33
N THR A 246 -15.78 9.48 16.01
CA THR A 246 -14.70 8.82 15.25
C THR A 246 -13.47 9.71 15.15
N VAL A 247 -12.33 9.15 15.54
CA VAL A 247 -11.00 9.66 15.21
C VAL A 247 -10.52 8.94 13.96
N ASP A 248 -10.08 9.69 12.96
CA ASP A 248 -9.52 9.10 11.74
C ASP A 248 -8.26 8.25 12.04
N PRO A 249 -7.83 7.36 11.11
CA PRO A 249 -6.77 6.42 11.39
C PRO A 249 -5.41 7.04 11.75
N THR A 250 -5.15 8.30 11.39
CA THR A 250 -3.90 8.97 11.76
C THR A 250 -3.79 9.17 13.27
N GLY A 251 -4.92 9.37 13.95
CA GLY A 251 -4.98 9.56 15.40
C GLY A 251 -4.78 8.28 16.22
N TRP A 252 -4.68 7.11 15.57
CA TRP A 252 -4.44 5.83 16.26
C TRP A 252 -2.95 5.57 16.51
N VAL A 253 -2.08 6.38 15.93
CA VAL A 253 -0.62 6.30 16.09
C VAL A 253 -0.17 7.28 17.18
N GLY A 254 0.08 6.75 18.38
CA GLY A 254 0.53 7.53 19.53
C GLY A 254 2.03 7.87 19.53
N ASP A 255 2.83 7.24 18.66
CA ASP A 255 4.28 7.46 18.60
C ASP A 255 4.64 8.78 17.90
N ALA A 256 5.35 9.67 18.58
CA ALA A 256 5.69 10.99 18.09
C ALA A 256 6.78 11.01 17.00
N GLN A 257 7.47 9.88 16.76
CA GLN A 257 8.56 9.75 15.79
C GLN A 257 8.14 9.00 14.52
N THR A 258 6.87 8.62 14.39
CA THR A 258 6.38 7.86 13.25
C THR A 258 5.35 8.66 12.49
N SER A 259 5.69 9.15 11.31
CA SER A 259 4.75 9.80 10.41
C SER A 259 3.74 8.79 9.86
N ILE A 260 2.52 9.26 9.59
CA ILE A 260 1.46 8.47 8.96
C ILE A 260 0.73 9.30 7.93
N MET A 261 0.54 8.71 6.75
CA MET A 261 -0.28 9.22 5.65
C MET A 261 -1.37 8.19 5.31
N VAL A 262 -2.63 8.61 5.42
CA VAL A 262 -3.81 7.81 5.13
C VAL A 262 -4.49 8.37 3.89
N ILE A 263 -4.67 7.52 2.88
CA ILE A 263 -5.37 7.84 1.63
C ILE A 263 -6.69 7.07 1.63
N GLU A 264 -7.79 7.75 1.88
CA GLU A 264 -9.12 7.17 1.71
C GLU A 264 -9.51 7.18 0.25
N ARG A 265 -9.81 6.02 -0.32
CA ARG A 265 -10.20 5.88 -1.73
C ARG A 265 -11.69 5.78 -1.95
N GLU A 266 -12.40 5.29 -0.94
CA GLU A 266 -13.82 5.00 -1.05
C GLU A 266 -14.43 5.09 0.34
N ARG A 267 -15.65 5.64 0.40
CA ARG A 267 -16.46 5.70 1.60
C ARG A 267 -17.84 5.16 1.28
N LEU A 268 -18.25 4.10 1.96
CA LEU A 268 -19.53 3.43 1.75
C LEU A 268 -20.47 3.65 2.94
N ASP A 269 -21.77 3.61 2.67
CA ASP A 269 -22.76 3.41 3.73
C ASP A 269 -22.79 1.93 4.20
N PRO A 270 -23.31 1.64 5.40
CA PRO A 270 -23.39 0.29 5.95
C PRO A 270 -24.07 -0.74 5.04
N VAL A 271 -25.06 -0.34 4.24
CA VAL A 271 -25.77 -1.25 3.33
C VAL A 271 -24.85 -1.62 2.18
N ALA A 272 -24.28 -0.64 1.49
CA ALA A 272 -23.37 -0.87 0.37
C ALA A 272 -22.12 -1.67 0.79
N TYR A 273 -21.61 -1.39 2.00
CA TYR A 273 -20.51 -2.15 2.59
C TYR A 273 -20.89 -3.62 2.82
N ALA A 274 -21.99 -3.88 3.52
CA ALA A 274 -22.46 -5.23 3.81
C ALA A 274 -22.69 -6.05 2.53
N GLU A 275 -23.40 -5.48 1.55
CA GLU A 275 -23.67 -6.16 0.28
C GLU A 275 -22.39 -6.53 -0.49
N THR A 276 -21.36 -5.69 -0.42
CA THR A 276 -20.07 -5.94 -1.07
C THR A 276 -19.41 -7.19 -0.52
N TRP A 277 -19.34 -7.32 0.81
CA TRP A 277 -18.63 -8.41 1.47
C TRP A 277 -19.45 -9.70 1.60
N ILE A 278 -20.78 -9.61 1.66
CA ILE A 278 -21.66 -10.78 1.55
C ILE A 278 -21.48 -11.43 0.17
N ARG A 279 -21.44 -10.62 -0.90
CA ARG A 279 -21.20 -11.10 -2.27
C ARG A 279 -19.81 -11.71 -2.44
N ASP A 280 -18.78 -11.07 -1.87
CA ASP A 280 -17.40 -11.59 -1.90
C ASP A 280 -17.31 -12.98 -1.24
N GLY A 281 -18.10 -13.21 -0.17
CA GLY A 281 -18.19 -14.51 0.50
C GLY A 281 -18.96 -15.58 -0.29
N GLY A 282 -19.35 -15.31 -1.53
CA GLY A 282 -20.04 -16.27 -2.41
C GLY A 282 -21.54 -16.43 -2.13
N VAL A 283 -22.15 -15.57 -1.30
CA VAL A 283 -23.58 -15.66 -1.00
C VAL A 283 -24.40 -15.06 -2.14
N ALA A 284 -25.31 -15.86 -2.72
CA ALA A 284 -26.17 -15.42 -3.81
C ALA A 284 -27.21 -14.39 -3.35
N ARG A 285 -27.44 -13.37 -4.18
CA ARG A 285 -28.45 -12.33 -3.97
C ARG A 285 -29.87 -12.91 -3.88
N ALA A 286 -30.76 -12.19 -3.18
CA ALA A 286 -32.17 -12.53 -3.03
C ALA A 286 -32.44 -13.92 -2.40
N THR A 287 -31.50 -14.40 -1.58
CA THR A 287 -31.67 -15.61 -0.76
C THR A 287 -32.02 -15.23 0.68
N GLN A 288 -32.60 -16.17 1.44
CA GLN A 288 -32.86 -15.96 2.87
C GLN A 288 -31.55 -15.71 3.64
N ARG A 289 -30.46 -16.39 3.25
CA ARG A 289 -29.13 -16.16 3.82
C ARG A 289 -28.65 -14.74 3.58
N TRP A 290 -28.76 -14.23 2.34
CA TRP A 290 -28.42 -12.83 2.03
C TRP A 290 -29.17 -11.86 2.95
N ALA A 291 -30.49 -12.02 3.11
CA ALA A 291 -31.29 -11.13 3.95
C ALA A 291 -30.87 -11.16 5.43
N ALA A 292 -30.69 -12.36 5.99
CA ALA A 292 -30.25 -12.52 7.37
C ALA A 292 -28.84 -11.95 7.59
N ASP A 293 -27.96 -12.15 6.61
CA ASP A 293 -26.60 -11.65 6.63
C ASP A 293 -26.56 -10.12 6.62
N THR A 294 -27.33 -9.50 5.73
CA THR A 294 -27.47 -8.04 5.67
C THR A 294 -28.02 -7.48 6.97
N GLU A 295 -29.08 -8.09 7.54
CA GLU A 295 -29.64 -7.65 8.82
C GLU A 295 -28.61 -7.71 9.95
N ALA A 296 -27.81 -8.78 10.03
CA ALA A 296 -26.75 -8.92 11.01
C ALA A 296 -25.68 -7.83 10.89
N TRP A 297 -25.21 -7.53 9.66
CA TRP A 297 -24.26 -6.44 9.43
C TRP A 297 -24.82 -5.07 9.83
N LEU A 298 -26.06 -4.78 9.45
CA LEU A 298 -26.68 -3.50 9.78
C LEU A 298 -26.94 -3.33 11.27
N ALA A 299 -27.36 -4.39 11.96
CA ALA A 299 -27.54 -4.38 13.40
C ALA A 299 -26.21 -4.16 14.14
N ASP A 300 -25.14 -4.81 13.67
CA ASP A 300 -23.79 -4.68 14.21
C ASP A 300 -23.27 -3.24 14.06
N PHE A 301 -23.32 -2.67 12.85
CA PHE A 301 -22.95 -1.26 12.62
C PHE A 301 -23.82 -0.28 13.44
N ALA A 302 -25.13 -0.48 13.48
CA ALA A 302 -26.04 0.36 14.25
C ALA A 302 -25.73 0.31 15.76
N SER A 303 -25.32 -0.85 16.28
CA SER A 303 -24.96 -1.00 17.70
C SER A 303 -23.77 -0.14 18.12
N ARG A 304 -22.87 0.17 17.16
CA ARG A 304 -21.70 1.06 17.33
C ARG A 304 -21.92 2.46 16.76
N SER A 305 -23.15 2.80 16.36
CA SER A 305 -23.50 4.09 15.73
C SER A 305 -22.67 4.41 14.49
N VAL A 306 -22.33 3.39 13.71
CA VAL A 306 -21.55 3.52 12.47
C VAL A 306 -22.47 3.98 11.33
N ASP A 307 -22.14 5.11 10.73
CA ASP A 307 -22.88 5.68 9.60
C ASP A 307 -22.14 5.57 8.27
N ARG A 308 -20.81 5.45 8.26
CA ARG A 308 -19.99 5.25 7.06
C ARG A 308 -18.80 4.35 7.35
N ILE A 309 -18.25 3.76 6.30
CA ILE A 309 -17.05 2.93 6.37
C ILE A 309 -16.07 3.38 5.28
N GLY A 310 -14.87 3.76 5.69
CA GLY A 310 -13.77 4.16 4.81
C GLY A 310 -12.92 2.98 4.37
N PHE A 311 -12.31 3.10 3.20
CA PHE A 311 -11.41 2.12 2.59
C PHE A 311 -10.18 2.85 2.07
N GLY A 312 -8.99 2.36 2.38
CA GLY A 312 -7.83 3.08 1.90
C GLY A 312 -6.48 2.42 2.11
N TRP A 313 -5.49 3.27 1.91
CA TRP A 313 -4.08 2.95 2.04
C TRP A 313 -3.53 3.66 3.25
N VAL A 314 -2.62 2.99 3.95
CA VAL A 314 -1.84 3.60 5.02
C VAL A 314 -0.38 3.48 4.68
N ARG A 315 0.32 4.61 4.75
CA ARG A 315 1.78 4.69 4.73
C ARG A 315 2.26 5.19 6.07
N MET A 316 3.28 4.55 6.61
CA MET A 316 3.97 5.03 7.81
C MET A 316 5.47 5.13 7.52
N HIS A 317 6.13 6.07 8.18
CA HIS A 317 7.57 6.23 8.13
C HIS A 317 8.06 6.60 9.52
N ARG A 318 8.96 5.80 10.08
CA ARG A 318 9.63 6.15 11.33
C ARG A 318 10.79 7.07 10.99
N LEU A 319 10.75 8.29 11.51
CA LEU A 319 11.78 9.29 11.27
C LEU A 319 13.18 8.73 11.63
N PRO A 320 14.23 9.17 10.93
CA PRO A 320 15.60 8.83 11.30
C PRO A 320 15.84 9.14 12.78
N GLY A 321 16.46 8.21 13.51
CA GLY A 321 16.92 8.51 14.86
C GLY A 321 18.05 9.54 14.81
N GLU A 322 18.30 10.26 15.91
CA GLU A 322 19.54 11.03 16.05
C GLU A 322 20.71 10.12 15.67
N ALA A 323 21.39 10.44 14.57
CA ALA A 323 22.49 9.64 14.09
C ALA A 323 23.55 9.60 15.20
N SER A 324 23.75 8.44 15.81
CA SER A 324 25.04 8.15 16.43
C SER A 324 26.04 8.24 15.29
N GLU A 325 26.82 9.33 15.26
CA GLU A 325 27.73 9.69 14.18
C GLU A 325 28.38 8.47 13.52
N LEU A 326 27.87 8.10 12.34
CA LEU A 326 28.51 7.16 11.44
C LEU A 326 28.70 7.87 10.11
N GLY A 327 29.84 8.56 10.04
CA GLY A 327 30.64 8.87 8.85
C GLY A 327 29.87 9.19 7.58
N ALA A 328 29.74 10.48 7.29
CA ALA A 328 29.53 10.97 5.94
C ALA A 328 30.60 10.36 5.00
N THR A 329 30.20 9.44 4.13
CA THR A 329 31.01 9.08 2.96
C THR A 329 30.13 9.13 1.72
N ALA A 330 30.30 10.20 0.96
CA ALA A 330 29.89 10.29 -0.44
C ALA A 330 30.57 9.19 -1.27
N PRO A 331 29.95 8.70 -2.36
CA PRO A 331 30.58 7.74 -3.25
C PRO A 331 31.63 8.44 -4.14
N GLY A 332 32.91 8.07 -4.05
CA GLY A 332 33.92 8.46 -5.03
C GLY A 332 35.38 8.23 -4.69
N ALA A 333 35.99 7.23 -5.36
CA ALA A 333 37.40 7.11 -5.78
C ALA A 333 38.55 7.01 -4.73
N GLY A 334 39.17 5.82 -4.68
CA GLY A 334 40.62 5.63 -4.84
C GLY A 334 41.61 6.09 -3.75
N SER A 335 42.11 5.10 -2.98
CA SER A 335 43.50 4.89 -2.51
C SER A 335 44.29 6.05 -1.88
N GLU A 336 44.66 5.93 -0.60
CA GLU A 336 46.04 5.59 -0.16
C GLU A 336 46.16 5.52 1.39
N VAL A 337 47.29 4.94 1.80
CA VAL A 337 47.69 4.36 3.09
C VAL A 337 48.05 5.41 4.17
N GLY A 338 47.83 5.10 5.45
CA GLY A 338 48.46 5.85 6.55
C GLY A 338 48.06 5.38 7.96
N THR A 339 49.03 5.29 8.87
CA THR A 339 49.06 4.47 10.09
C THR A 339 48.82 5.22 11.41
N GLY A 340 48.24 4.50 12.39
CA GLY A 340 48.50 4.61 13.85
C GLY A 340 47.83 5.78 14.60
N THR A 341 47.61 5.79 15.92
CA THR A 341 47.67 4.85 17.06
C THR A 341 47.03 5.60 18.27
N GLU A 342 46.55 4.88 19.29
CA GLU A 342 46.34 5.29 20.71
C GLU A 342 45.17 6.26 21.03
N ALA A 343 44.14 5.83 21.79
CA ALA A 343 44.04 5.58 23.24
C ALA A 343 43.63 6.83 24.06
N GLY A 344 42.60 6.71 24.89
CA GLY A 344 42.22 7.78 25.83
C GLY A 344 40.85 7.62 26.47
N THR A 345 40.74 6.72 27.44
CA THR A 345 39.66 6.61 28.44
C THR A 345 39.60 7.82 29.37
N ALA A 346 38.41 8.31 29.74
CA ALA A 346 38.15 8.85 31.07
C ALA A 346 36.64 9.01 31.41
N ASN A 347 36.27 8.42 32.55
CA ASN A 347 35.03 8.55 33.32
C ASN A 347 34.80 9.95 33.88
N SER A 348 33.53 10.30 34.13
CA SER A 348 33.02 10.82 35.43
C SER A 348 31.52 11.12 35.32
N HIS A 349 30.65 10.34 35.96
CA HIS A 349 30.13 10.50 37.33
C HIS A 349 28.81 11.30 37.42
N ALA A 350 27.90 10.67 38.15
CA ALA A 350 26.52 11.02 38.40
C ALA A 350 26.33 12.23 39.32
N GLY A 351 25.16 12.84 39.23
CA GLY A 351 24.62 13.78 40.20
C GLY A 351 23.10 13.79 40.15
N THR A 352 22.47 12.99 41.02
CA THR A 352 21.04 12.99 41.32
C THR A 352 20.64 14.20 42.15
N ALA A 353 19.51 14.83 41.86
CA ALA A 353 18.70 15.56 42.83
C ALA A 353 17.23 15.66 42.39
N ASN A 354 16.34 15.08 43.18
CA ASN A 354 14.88 15.29 43.15
C ASN A 354 14.51 16.65 43.76
N ALA A 355 13.47 17.29 43.22
CA ALA A 355 12.58 18.14 44.00
C ALA A 355 11.20 18.22 43.31
N ASP A 356 10.16 17.81 44.04
CA ASP A 356 8.75 18.06 43.76
C ASP A 356 8.39 19.54 43.93
N SER A 357 7.51 20.08 43.08
CA SER A 357 6.47 21.03 43.49
C SER A 357 5.43 21.26 42.39
N GLU A 358 4.16 21.01 42.73
CA GLU A 358 2.97 21.46 42.01
C GLU A 358 2.82 22.99 42.04
N ALA A 359 2.37 23.59 40.93
CA ALA A 359 1.31 24.61 40.85
C ALA A 359 1.31 25.26 39.46
N GLY A 360 0.13 25.35 38.84
CA GLY A 360 -0.05 25.86 37.49
C GLY A 360 0.12 27.37 37.35
N THR A 361 0.44 27.77 36.12
CA THR A 361 0.14 29.09 35.56
C THR A 361 0.12 28.97 34.05
N ALA A 362 -0.91 29.55 33.44
CA ALA A 362 -0.96 29.86 32.02
C ALA A 362 0.31 30.63 31.60
N GLY A 363 0.96 30.18 30.54
CA GLY A 363 2.16 30.78 29.99
C GLY A 363 2.08 30.77 28.47
N ASN A 364 2.31 31.94 27.90
CA ASN A 364 2.42 32.19 26.47
C ASN A 364 3.29 31.15 25.77
N ASP A 365 2.77 30.64 24.66
CA ASP A 365 3.51 29.81 23.71
C ASP A 365 4.36 30.75 22.85
N ASP A 366 5.50 31.19 23.41
CA ASP A 366 6.57 31.83 22.65
C ASP A 366 7.34 30.74 21.90
N GLY A 367 7.29 30.83 20.58
CA GLY A 367 7.65 29.79 19.63
C GLY A 367 9.06 29.21 19.78
N ASN A 368 9.10 27.90 19.59
CA ASN A 368 10.28 27.19 19.11
C ASN A 368 10.02 26.78 17.65
N PRO A 369 10.63 27.43 16.64
CA PRO A 369 10.55 26.96 15.26
C PRO A 369 11.58 25.83 15.07
N GLY A 370 11.10 24.62 14.80
CA GLY A 370 11.93 23.45 14.50
C GLY A 370 11.63 22.23 15.36
N SER A 371 10.38 21.72 15.36
CA SER A 371 10.13 20.37 15.84
C SER A 371 10.19 19.39 14.66
N ASP A 372 11.10 18.42 14.77
CA ASP A 372 11.25 17.20 13.97
C ASP A 372 10.03 16.27 14.17
N ALA A 373 8.82 16.82 14.00
CA ALA A 373 7.58 16.22 14.41
C ALA A 373 7.03 15.34 13.29
N ALA A 374 6.72 14.10 13.64
CA ALA A 374 6.07 13.17 12.74
C ALA A 374 4.76 13.74 12.17
N VAL A 375 4.53 13.51 10.88
CA VAL A 375 3.34 14.00 10.19
C VAL A 375 2.12 13.13 10.50
N ARG A 376 0.94 13.76 10.59
CA ARG A 376 -0.37 13.12 10.57
C ARG A 376 -1.16 13.66 9.37
N HIS A 377 -1.20 12.89 8.28
CA HIS A 377 -1.87 13.31 7.05
C HIS A 377 -3.01 12.36 6.70
N PHE A 378 -4.22 12.89 6.61
CA PHE A 378 -5.38 12.18 6.09
C PHE A 378 -5.87 12.93 4.85
N GLU A 379 -6.15 12.21 3.77
CA GLU A 379 -6.80 12.79 2.60
C GLU A 379 -7.70 11.79 1.89
N GLU A 380 -8.69 12.33 1.20
CA GLU A 380 -9.59 11.58 0.33
C GLU A 380 -9.08 11.64 -1.12
N LEU A 381 -9.21 10.52 -1.83
CA LEU A 381 -8.97 10.39 -3.26
C LEU A 381 -10.33 10.32 -3.97
N ASP A 382 -10.75 11.46 -4.50
CA ASP A 382 -12.04 11.70 -5.14
C ASP A 382 -12.04 11.44 -6.66
N GLN A 383 -10.88 11.09 -7.21
CA GLN A 383 -10.69 10.90 -8.65
C GLN A 383 -9.77 9.71 -8.97
N PRO A 384 -9.84 9.17 -10.20
CA PRO A 384 -8.92 8.13 -10.65
C PRO A 384 -7.46 8.60 -10.62
N LEU A 385 -6.55 7.64 -10.43
CA LEU A 385 -5.11 7.88 -10.50
C LEU A 385 -4.67 8.28 -11.92
N GLY A 386 -3.57 9.01 -12.01
CA GLY A 386 -2.94 9.37 -13.28
C GLY A 386 -2.21 8.21 -13.96
N ALA A 387 -1.44 8.54 -15.00
CA ALA A 387 -0.68 7.59 -15.80
C ALA A 387 0.60 7.11 -15.08
N ASN A 388 0.45 6.23 -14.10
CA ASN A 388 1.54 5.73 -13.25
C ASN A 388 2.28 4.53 -13.88
N ALA A 389 2.92 4.73 -15.03
CA ALA A 389 3.58 3.66 -15.79
C ALA A 389 4.74 2.97 -15.04
N ALA A 390 5.32 3.64 -14.04
CA ALA A 390 6.35 3.09 -13.15
C ALA A 390 5.79 2.58 -11.80
N GLY A 391 4.47 2.62 -11.60
CA GLY A 391 3.81 2.35 -10.32
C GLY A 391 3.61 3.62 -9.49
N ILE A 392 2.65 3.59 -8.56
CA ILE A 392 2.28 4.75 -7.72
C ILE A 392 3.14 4.84 -6.45
N ALA A 393 3.84 3.76 -6.05
CA ALA A 393 4.62 3.72 -4.82
C ALA A 393 5.65 4.87 -4.69
N ALA A 394 6.41 5.15 -5.76
CA ALA A 394 7.41 6.22 -5.73
C ALA A 394 6.77 7.60 -5.50
N HIS A 395 5.61 7.85 -6.10
CA HIS A 395 4.85 9.08 -5.85
C HIS A 395 4.43 9.16 -4.38
N LEU A 396 3.91 8.07 -3.79
CA LEU A 396 3.53 8.06 -2.36
C LEU A 396 4.72 8.28 -1.43
N ASP A 397 5.89 7.70 -1.74
CA ASP A 397 7.12 7.90 -0.97
C ASP A 397 7.58 9.36 -1.04
N THR A 398 7.62 9.94 -2.24
CA THR A 398 7.92 11.37 -2.42
C THR A 398 6.95 12.22 -1.63
N ARG A 399 5.64 11.93 -1.68
CA ARG A 399 4.63 12.72 -0.97
C ARG A 399 4.80 12.69 0.54
N LEU A 400 5.08 11.53 1.13
CA LEU A 400 5.32 11.42 2.56
C LEU A 400 6.57 12.23 2.97
N ALA A 401 7.67 12.09 2.22
CA ALA A 401 8.89 12.86 2.46
C ALA A 401 8.66 14.37 2.30
N MET A 402 7.87 14.80 1.31
CA MET A 402 7.51 16.21 1.11
C MET A 402 6.67 16.77 2.25
N LEU A 403 5.75 15.97 2.80
CA LEU A 403 4.95 16.35 3.97
C LEU A 403 5.84 16.51 5.20
N GLU A 404 6.80 15.61 5.41
CA GLU A 404 7.75 15.65 6.53
C GLU A 404 8.66 16.88 6.44
N TRP A 405 9.24 17.13 5.26
CA TRP A 405 10.06 18.32 5.02
C TRP A 405 9.26 19.60 5.27
N LEU A 406 8.03 19.69 4.74
CA LEU A 406 7.18 20.87 4.93
C LEU A 406 6.75 21.11 6.38
N ALA A 407 6.65 20.06 7.19
CA ALA A 407 6.32 20.18 8.61
C ALA A 407 7.45 20.86 9.38
N ALA A 408 8.70 20.70 8.94
CA ALA A 408 9.88 21.36 9.51
C ALA A 408 10.14 22.75 8.90
N ALA A 409 9.82 22.94 7.62
CA ALA A 409 10.23 24.12 6.86
C ALA A 409 9.39 25.40 7.13
N ASP A 410 10.09 26.47 7.51
CA ASP A 410 9.50 27.81 7.68
C ASP A 410 9.44 28.60 6.36
N ASP A 411 8.77 29.75 6.38
CA ASP A 411 8.60 30.58 5.17
C ASP A 411 9.95 31.12 4.64
N ALA A 412 10.96 31.27 5.49
CA ALA A 412 12.28 31.71 5.06
C ALA A 412 13.03 30.59 4.34
N GLU A 413 12.96 29.35 4.86
CA GLU A 413 13.49 28.17 4.19
C GLU A 413 12.81 27.95 2.84
N LEU A 414 11.47 28.06 2.77
CA LEU A 414 10.76 27.95 1.49
C LEU A 414 11.20 29.04 0.50
N ALA A 415 11.44 30.28 0.96
CA ALA A 415 11.89 31.36 0.10
C ALA A 415 13.31 31.11 -0.44
N GLU A 416 14.21 30.54 0.36
CA GLU A 416 15.59 30.23 -0.03
C GLU A 416 15.73 28.90 -0.77
N THR A 417 14.66 28.11 -0.85
CA THR A 417 14.65 26.83 -1.55
C THR A 417 14.48 27.02 -3.05
N ALA A 418 15.31 26.35 -3.84
CA ALA A 418 15.09 26.17 -5.27
C ALA A 418 14.19 24.96 -5.51
N PHE A 419 13.18 25.14 -6.37
CA PHE A 419 12.20 24.08 -6.66
C PHE A 419 12.34 23.59 -8.10
N VAL A 420 12.10 22.29 -8.25
CA VAL A 420 11.98 21.62 -9.54
C VAL A 420 10.52 21.22 -9.74
N ARG A 421 9.95 21.63 -10.87
CA ARG A 421 8.61 21.21 -11.30
C ARG A 421 8.65 19.78 -11.82
N SER A 422 7.62 19.00 -11.50
CA SER A 422 7.47 17.67 -12.06
C SER A 422 7.27 17.71 -13.58
N GLY A 423 7.94 16.80 -14.29
CA GLY A 423 8.00 16.80 -15.76
C GLY A 423 6.68 16.43 -16.45
N ASP A 424 5.72 15.89 -15.71
CA ASP A 424 4.38 15.48 -16.14
C ASP A 424 3.31 16.55 -15.90
N VAL A 425 3.69 17.72 -15.39
CA VAL A 425 2.76 18.81 -15.12
C VAL A 425 2.43 19.56 -16.42
N THR A 426 1.14 19.70 -16.74
CA THR A 426 0.65 20.45 -17.90
C THR A 426 -0.11 21.69 -17.47
N GLU A 427 -0.02 22.75 -18.28
CA GLU A 427 -0.75 24.00 -18.06
C GLU A 427 -1.83 24.17 -19.14
N HIS A 428 -3.04 24.49 -18.71
CA HIS A 428 -4.17 24.76 -19.57
C HIS A 428 -4.60 26.22 -19.41
N ARG A 429 -4.67 26.94 -20.53
CA ARG A 429 -5.13 28.33 -20.59
C ARG A 429 -6.41 28.41 -21.39
N HIS A 430 -7.47 28.90 -20.76
CA HIS A 430 -8.77 29.09 -21.40
C HIS A 430 -8.98 30.56 -21.75
N PHE A 431 -9.45 30.83 -22.96
CA PHE A 431 -9.71 32.17 -23.47
C PHE A 431 -11.13 32.26 -24.01
N MET A 432 -11.78 33.40 -23.82
CA MET A 432 -12.90 33.77 -24.68
C MET A 432 -12.37 34.28 -26.02
N PRO A 433 -13.04 33.99 -27.16
CA PRO A 433 -12.61 34.51 -28.45
C PRO A 433 -12.42 36.03 -28.44
N GLY A 434 -11.23 36.49 -28.83
CA GLY A 434 -10.87 37.91 -28.90
C GLY A 434 -10.26 38.52 -27.62
N GLN A 435 -10.03 37.73 -26.56
CA GLN A 435 -9.32 38.21 -25.37
C GLN A 435 -7.81 37.97 -25.47
N GLU A 436 -7.03 38.94 -24.97
CA GLU A 436 -5.56 38.86 -24.91
C GLU A 436 -5.05 38.07 -23.69
N ALA A 437 -5.80 38.08 -22.59
CA ALA A 437 -5.48 37.36 -21.36
C ALA A 437 -6.44 36.18 -21.12
N PRO A 438 -5.97 35.07 -20.54
CA PRO A 438 -6.81 33.92 -20.24
C PRO A 438 -7.84 34.24 -19.16
N THR A 439 -9.05 33.67 -19.27
CA THR A 439 -10.08 33.74 -18.23
C THR A 439 -9.84 32.75 -17.10
N MET A 440 -9.08 31.68 -17.37
CA MET A 440 -8.73 30.65 -16.40
C MET A 440 -7.41 30.01 -16.78
N ILE A 441 -6.54 29.81 -15.79
CA ILE A 441 -5.34 28.99 -15.92
C ILE A 441 -5.48 27.83 -14.93
N THR A 442 -5.26 26.62 -15.39
CA THR A 442 -5.20 25.43 -14.54
C THR A 442 -3.92 24.66 -14.81
N ILE A 443 -3.46 23.96 -13.78
CA ILE A 443 -2.31 23.06 -13.83
C ILE A 443 -2.82 21.66 -13.54
N GLU A 444 -2.45 20.70 -14.36
CA GLU A 444 -2.84 19.30 -14.22
C GLU A 444 -1.60 18.43 -14.02
N GLN A 445 -1.65 17.53 -13.05
CA GLN A 445 -0.63 16.50 -12.85
C GLN A 445 -0.94 15.30 -13.76
N GLY A 446 0.00 14.85 -14.59
CA GLY A 446 -0.23 13.69 -15.47
C GLY A 446 -0.14 12.33 -14.76
N THR A 447 0.69 12.22 -13.72
CA THR A 447 0.94 11.02 -12.91
C THR A 447 0.36 11.20 -11.49
N GLY A 448 0.71 10.32 -10.56
CA GLY A 448 0.26 10.43 -9.19
C GLY A 448 -1.25 10.34 -9.08
N PHE A 449 -1.85 11.33 -8.41
CA PHE A 449 -3.30 11.41 -8.19
C PHE A 449 -4.04 12.18 -9.28
N ALA A 450 -3.35 12.60 -10.35
CA ALA A 450 -3.91 13.35 -11.48
C ALA A 450 -4.59 14.69 -11.10
N ARG A 451 -4.15 15.32 -10.02
CA ARG A 451 -4.84 16.48 -9.46
C ARG A 451 -4.79 17.70 -10.38
N THR A 452 -5.87 18.47 -10.38
CA THR A 452 -5.96 19.76 -11.05
C THR A 452 -5.94 20.90 -10.03
N PHE A 453 -5.12 21.90 -10.28
CA PHE A 453 -4.98 23.10 -9.44
C PHE A 453 -5.33 24.35 -10.26
N SER A 454 -5.99 25.31 -9.61
CA SER A 454 -6.11 26.64 -10.20
C SER A 454 -4.75 27.34 -10.15
N SER A 455 -4.43 28.08 -11.22
CA SER A 455 -3.21 28.86 -11.33
C SER A 455 -3.52 30.32 -11.65
N ASP A 456 -2.62 31.19 -11.22
CA ASP A 456 -2.57 32.59 -11.64
C ASP A 456 -1.30 32.87 -12.46
N ALA A 457 -1.13 34.11 -12.91
CA ALA A 457 0.02 34.49 -13.72
C ALA A 457 1.36 34.35 -12.96
N ALA A 458 1.37 34.55 -11.64
CA ALA A 458 2.57 34.44 -10.82
C ALA A 458 2.99 32.99 -10.64
N LEU A 459 2.06 32.12 -10.27
CA LEU A 459 2.30 30.69 -10.12
C LEU A 459 2.72 30.04 -11.44
N SER A 460 2.05 30.40 -12.54
CA SER A 460 2.42 29.95 -13.89
C SER A 460 3.83 30.41 -14.28
N GLY A 461 4.16 31.67 -13.95
CA GLY A 461 5.50 32.21 -14.14
C GLY A 461 6.56 31.46 -13.34
N PHE A 462 6.29 31.17 -12.07
CA PHE A 462 7.16 30.40 -11.19
C PHE A 462 7.38 28.98 -11.73
N LEU A 463 6.32 28.25 -12.05
CA LEU A 463 6.40 26.89 -12.59
C LEU A 463 7.13 26.83 -13.94
N GLY A 464 7.06 27.89 -14.73
CA GLY A 464 7.79 28.02 -15.99
C GLY A 464 9.31 28.07 -15.83
N VAL A 465 9.81 28.47 -14.65
CA VAL A 465 11.25 28.61 -14.34
C VAL A 465 11.71 27.75 -13.16
N ALA A 466 10.82 26.94 -12.58
CA ALA A 466 11.13 26.00 -11.50
C ALA A 466 11.87 24.77 -12.06
N ASP A 467 13.12 24.97 -12.47
CA ASP A 467 14.05 23.92 -12.92
C ASP A 467 15.17 23.66 -11.90
N GLY A 468 15.06 24.26 -10.70
CA GLY A 468 16.05 24.18 -9.63
C GLY A 468 17.17 25.23 -9.71
N SER A 469 17.25 26.04 -10.77
CA SER A 469 18.32 27.03 -10.91
C SER A 469 18.15 28.29 -10.04
N LEU A 470 16.92 28.60 -9.61
CA LEU A 470 16.57 29.79 -8.85
C LEU A 470 15.75 29.44 -7.62
N THR A 471 15.98 30.16 -6.53
CA THR A 471 15.17 30.07 -5.31
C THR A 471 13.80 30.69 -5.52
N LEU A 472 12.80 30.26 -4.73
CA LEU A 472 11.46 30.84 -4.76
C LEU A 472 11.49 32.36 -4.56
N GLY A 473 12.31 32.84 -3.63
CA GLY A 473 12.51 34.26 -3.36
C GLY A 473 13.09 35.02 -4.54
N ALA A 474 14.09 34.45 -5.23
CA ALA A 474 14.67 35.06 -6.43
C ALA A 474 13.64 35.15 -7.58
N VAL A 475 12.83 34.10 -7.76
CA VAL A 475 11.76 34.11 -8.76
C VAL A 475 10.67 35.13 -8.40
N ALA A 476 10.28 35.21 -7.13
CA ALA A 476 9.31 36.20 -6.64
C ALA A 476 9.79 37.64 -6.89
N ALA A 477 11.07 37.94 -6.63
CA ALA A 477 11.65 39.26 -6.91
C ALA A 477 11.69 39.60 -8.40
N ALA A 478 11.95 38.63 -9.28
CA ALA A 478 11.91 38.84 -10.72
C ALA A 478 10.48 39.07 -11.24
N LEU A 479 9.52 38.27 -10.75
CA LEU A 479 8.11 38.36 -11.17
C LEU A 479 7.42 39.62 -10.63
N SER A 480 7.81 40.13 -9.46
CA SER A 480 7.23 41.36 -8.88
C SER A 480 7.45 42.57 -9.81
N GLY A 481 8.64 42.66 -10.41
CA GLY A 481 8.95 43.68 -11.41
C GLY A 481 8.18 43.51 -12.72
N LEU A 482 7.93 42.26 -13.16
CA LEU A 482 7.18 41.98 -14.39
C LEU A 482 5.67 42.24 -14.24
N LEU A 483 5.12 41.93 -13.07
CA LEU A 483 3.69 42.06 -12.78
C LEU A 483 3.34 43.42 -12.15
N GLU A 484 4.33 44.27 -11.88
CA GLU A 484 4.19 45.57 -11.22
C GLU A 484 3.48 45.47 -9.85
N VAL A 485 3.82 44.45 -9.07
CA VAL A 485 3.26 44.19 -7.73
C VAL A 485 4.34 44.29 -6.64
N GLU A 486 3.91 44.38 -5.39
CA GLU A 486 4.82 44.42 -4.24
C GLU A 486 5.48 43.05 -4.02
N GLU A 487 6.81 43.03 -3.87
CA GLU A 487 7.61 41.81 -3.80
C GLU A 487 7.28 40.94 -2.59
N SER A 488 7.12 41.53 -1.41
CA SER A 488 6.86 40.77 -0.18
C SER A 488 5.51 40.07 -0.22
N ALA A 489 4.49 40.72 -0.79
CA ALA A 489 3.16 40.18 -1.01
C ALA A 489 3.18 39.04 -2.03
N LEU A 490 3.90 39.21 -3.15
CA LEU A 490 4.04 38.17 -4.16
C LEU A 490 4.79 36.94 -3.63
N ARG A 491 5.86 37.16 -2.87
CA ARG A 491 6.59 36.08 -2.20
C ARG A 491 5.70 35.30 -1.24
N ALA A 492 4.94 35.99 -0.39
CA ALA A 492 4.00 35.34 0.53
C ALA A 492 2.91 34.53 -0.21
N GLN A 493 2.39 35.06 -1.32
CA GLN A 493 1.44 34.35 -2.18
C GLN A 493 2.05 33.07 -2.76
N LEU A 494 3.26 33.15 -3.34
CA LEU A 494 3.94 31.99 -3.92
C LEU A 494 4.27 30.95 -2.85
N ILE A 495 4.71 31.36 -1.66
CA ILE A 495 4.94 30.45 -0.53
C ILE A 495 3.65 29.69 -0.18
N ALA A 496 2.52 30.39 -0.04
CA ALA A 496 1.23 29.75 0.26
C ALA A 496 0.80 28.75 -0.82
N GLN A 497 1.03 29.08 -2.09
CA GLN A 497 0.74 28.19 -3.22
C GLN A 497 1.68 26.96 -3.23
N VAL A 498 2.99 27.17 -3.01
CA VAL A 498 3.99 26.10 -2.97
C VAL A 498 3.74 25.15 -1.80
N ARG A 499 3.31 25.63 -0.63
CA ARG A 499 2.86 24.79 0.49
C ARG A 499 1.70 23.86 0.12
N THR A 500 0.91 24.21 -0.90
CA THR A 500 -0.18 23.36 -1.43
C THR A 500 0.32 22.40 -2.51
N LEU A 501 1.27 22.83 -3.34
CA LEU A 501 1.77 22.06 -4.49
C LEU A 501 2.85 21.03 -4.15
N VAL A 502 3.67 21.30 -3.14
CA VAL A 502 4.75 20.40 -2.68
C VAL A 502 4.19 19.07 -2.17
N PRO A 503 3.19 19.03 -1.25
CA PRO A 503 2.60 17.77 -0.82
C PRO A 503 1.96 17.01 -1.97
N ALA A 504 1.47 17.70 -3.01
CA ALA A 504 0.87 17.07 -4.17
C ALA A 504 1.88 16.49 -5.17
N GLY A 505 3.19 16.75 -5.00
CA GLY A 505 4.23 16.34 -5.92
C GLY A 505 4.22 17.09 -7.26
N VAL A 506 3.71 18.33 -7.28
CA VAL A 506 3.74 19.19 -8.48
C VAL A 506 5.08 19.91 -8.61
N VAL A 507 5.65 20.30 -7.47
CA VAL A 507 7.01 20.84 -7.33
C VAL A 507 7.69 20.16 -6.14
N TYR A 508 9.01 20.06 -6.16
CA TYR A 508 9.80 19.48 -5.07
C TYR A 508 11.08 20.30 -4.86
N PRO A 509 11.58 20.40 -3.62
CA PRO A 509 12.83 21.08 -3.33
C PRO A 509 13.99 20.37 -4.03
N GLN A 510 14.90 21.14 -4.61
CA GLN A 510 16.19 20.62 -5.05
C GLN A 510 17.08 20.44 -3.82
N VAL A 511 17.37 19.19 -3.47
CA VAL A 511 18.27 18.82 -2.38
C VAL A 511 19.72 18.80 -2.86
#